data_AF-A0A0K8JHN8-F1
#
_entry.id   AF-A0A0K8JHN8-F1
#
_cell.length_a   1.000
_cell.length_b   1.000
_cell.length_c   1.000
_cell.angle_alpha   90.00
_cell.angle_beta   90.00
_cell.angle_gamma   90.00
#
_symmetry.space_group_name_H-M   'P 1'
#
loop_
_entity.id
_entity.type
_entity.pdbx_description
1 polymer ?
#
loop_
_entity_poly.entity_id
_entity_poly.type
_entity_poly.pdbx_seq_one_letter_code
_entity_poly.pdbx_strand_id
1 'polypeptide(L)'
;MSMDDIGARRLIASILKKACDDYANNRGCPDWCPFKETCEKNVTDAVHCDARRFIHSAWCATLCDGLNIDYEEYVAVCIKKQRLSKNTFKYIEQEIRQYKNNLKELNRLKNDIILATPEKQEGRSNSIGNTTASKAVKLSMDKKIIELEKTKKAIETTYHRLCQEKKAVMEEYWQGRYTTAGLAYRVGVNERTIRRWRQYIVYSVAVELNYL
;
A
#
# COMPACT_ATOMS: atom_id res chain seq x y z
N MET A 1 21.53 -30.91 -5.02
CA MET A 1 20.42 -30.23 -5.73
C MET A 1 20.23 -28.88 -5.06
N SER A 2 20.58 -27.78 -5.73
CA SER A 2 20.28 -26.44 -5.24
C SER A 2 18.77 -26.23 -5.29
N MET A 3 18.15 -25.88 -4.17
CA MET A 3 16.73 -25.50 -4.16
C MET A 3 16.59 -24.20 -4.96
N ASP A 4 15.71 -24.18 -5.96
CA ASP A 4 15.39 -22.98 -6.71
C ASP A 4 14.44 -22.07 -5.91
N ASP A 5 14.40 -20.79 -6.26
CA ASP A 5 13.58 -19.77 -5.58
C ASP A 5 12.08 -20.15 -5.58
N ILE A 6 11.62 -20.88 -6.59
CA ILE A 6 10.27 -21.43 -6.66
C ILE A 6 10.07 -22.54 -5.61
N GLY A 7 11.01 -23.47 -5.48
CA GLY A 7 10.99 -24.52 -4.46
C GLY A 7 11.02 -23.97 -3.03
N ALA A 8 11.83 -22.95 -2.78
CA ALA A 8 11.92 -22.29 -1.47
C ALA A 8 10.59 -21.63 -1.06
N ARG A 9 9.93 -20.93 -1.99
CA ARG A 9 8.64 -20.28 -1.72
C ARG A 9 7.50 -21.27 -1.49
N ARG A 10 7.47 -22.41 -2.20
CA ARG A 10 6.47 -23.48 -1.99
C ARG A 10 6.59 -24.10 -0.60
N LEU A 11 7.83 -24.30 -0.15
CA LEU A 11 8.10 -24.79 1.20
C LEU A 11 7.56 -23.82 2.26
N ILE A 12 7.83 -22.51 2.11
CA ILE A 12 7.35 -21.47 3.03
C ILE A 12 5.81 -21.45 3.09
N ALA A 13 5.12 -21.49 1.96
CA ALA A 13 3.65 -21.51 1.92
C ALA A 13 3.08 -22.75 2.62
N SER A 14 3.67 -23.93 2.41
CA SER A 14 3.26 -25.16 3.10
C SER A 14 3.45 -25.09 4.61
N ILE A 15 4.53 -24.45 5.08
CA ILE A 15 4.80 -24.24 6.50
C ILE A 15 3.75 -23.31 7.10
N LEU A 16 3.43 -22.19 6.43
CA LEU A 16 2.44 -21.21 6.90
C LEU A 16 1.02 -21.79 6.92
N LYS A 17 0.66 -22.63 5.95
CA LYS A 17 -0.64 -23.30 5.93
C LYS A 17 -0.78 -24.26 7.12
N LYS A 18 0.23 -25.10 7.36
CA LYS A 18 0.25 -26.00 8.52
C LYS A 18 0.18 -25.21 9.83
N ALA A 19 0.89 -24.09 9.90
CA ALA A 19 0.83 -23.19 11.05
C ALA A 19 -0.59 -22.64 11.29
N CYS A 20 -1.29 -22.23 10.23
CA CYS A 20 -2.69 -21.78 10.32
C CYS A 20 -3.62 -22.88 10.87
N ASP A 21 -3.48 -24.11 10.36
CA ASP A 21 -4.26 -25.26 10.82
C ASP A 21 -3.98 -25.59 12.30
N ASP A 22 -2.72 -25.51 12.73
CA ASP A 22 -2.33 -25.74 14.12
C ASP A 22 -2.93 -24.70 15.08
N TYR A 23 -3.03 -23.43 14.67
CA TYR A 23 -3.68 -22.37 15.45
C TYR A 23 -5.22 -22.42 15.40
N ALA A 24 -5.81 -23.07 14.39
CA ALA A 24 -7.25 -23.27 14.29
C ALA A 24 -7.73 -24.42 15.20
N ASN A 25 -6.92 -25.49 15.31
CA ASN A 25 -7.28 -26.68 16.07
C ASN A 25 -6.92 -26.61 17.57
N ASN A 26 -5.99 -25.74 17.96
CA ASN A 26 -5.61 -25.54 19.36
C ASN A 26 -6.29 -24.29 19.96
N ARG A 27 -6.86 -24.42 21.17
CA ARG A 27 -7.36 -23.25 21.93
C ARG A 27 -6.22 -22.36 22.48
N GLY A 28 -4.97 -22.85 22.47
CA GLY A 28 -3.75 -22.14 22.89
C GLY A 28 -2.70 -22.02 21.78
N CYS A 29 -1.47 -21.61 22.14
CA CYS A 29 -0.35 -21.54 21.19
C CYS A 29 0.21 -22.94 20.87
N PRO A 30 0.45 -23.30 19.59
CA PRO A 30 1.12 -24.53 19.21
C PRO A 30 2.53 -24.66 19.81
N ASP A 31 3.03 -25.89 19.95
CA ASP A 31 4.33 -26.17 20.56
C ASP A 31 5.52 -25.53 19.84
N TRP A 32 5.40 -25.34 18.53
CA TRP A 32 6.43 -24.70 17.72
C TRP A 32 6.39 -23.15 17.81
N CYS A 33 5.40 -22.56 18.49
CA CYS A 33 5.28 -21.11 18.61
C CYS A 33 6.47 -20.54 19.42
N PRO A 34 7.29 -19.65 18.83
CA PRO A 34 8.44 -19.07 19.53
C PRO A 34 8.05 -18.11 20.67
N PHE A 35 6.78 -17.68 20.69
CA PHE A 35 6.23 -16.78 21.72
C PHE A 35 5.38 -17.55 22.76
N LYS A 36 5.45 -18.87 22.80
CA LYS A 36 4.62 -19.69 23.69
C LYS A 36 4.81 -19.31 25.16
N GLU A 37 6.05 -19.19 25.63
CA GLU A 37 6.38 -18.86 27.03
C GLU A 37 5.93 -17.44 27.44
N THR A 38 5.90 -16.50 26.50
CA THR A 38 5.41 -15.13 26.73
C THR A 38 3.89 -15.06 26.70
N CYS A 39 3.23 -15.84 25.84
CA CYS A 39 1.77 -15.92 25.77
C CYS A 39 1.15 -16.63 26.98
N GLU A 40 1.85 -17.56 27.63
CA GLU A 40 1.36 -18.27 28.83
C GLU A 40 1.34 -17.37 30.09
N LYS A 41 2.22 -16.38 30.17
CA LYS A 41 2.32 -15.47 31.33
C LYS A 41 1.25 -14.38 31.35
N ASN A 42 0.75 -13.98 30.17
CA ASN A 42 -0.35 -13.03 30.04
C ASN A 42 -1.64 -13.77 29.65
N VAL A 43 -2.36 -14.30 30.65
CA VAL A 43 -3.63 -15.04 30.49
C VAL A 43 -4.70 -14.24 29.70
N THR A 44 -4.59 -12.90 29.67
CA THR A 44 -5.46 -12.00 28.89
C THR A 44 -5.06 -11.84 27.41
N ASP A 45 -3.85 -12.26 27.01
CA ASP A 45 -3.24 -11.99 25.69
C ASP A 45 -3.09 -13.22 24.80
N ALA A 46 -3.65 -14.38 25.15
CA ALA A 46 -3.75 -15.51 24.21
C ALA A 46 -4.53 -15.15 22.92
N VAL A 47 -5.36 -14.09 23.00
CA VAL A 47 -6.04 -13.43 21.88
C VAL A 47 -5.10 -12.53 21.06
N HIS A 48 -3.97 -12.09 21.64
CA HIS A 48 -2.99 -11.12 21.11
C HIS A 48 -1.59 -11.73 20.86
N CYS A 49 -1.48 -13.03 20.57
CA CYS A 49 -0.21 -13.60 20.13
C CYS A 49 0.21 -13.00 18.78
N ASP A 50 1.38 -12.34 18.70
CA ASP A 50 1.87 -11.70 17.46
C ASP A 50 2.05 -12.71 16.32
N ALA A 51 2.48 -13.94 16.62
CA ALA A 51 2.54 -15.02 15.63
C ALA A 51 1.14 -15.40 15.12
N ARG A 52 0.15 -15.51 16.01
CA ARG A 52 -1.25 -15.77 15.63
C ARG A 52 -1.81 -14.63 14.79
N ARG A 53 -1.57 -13.38 15.18
CA ARG A 53 -1.98 -12.18 14.44
C ARG A 53 -1.36 -12.13 13.05
N PHE A 54 -0.08 -12.47 12.95
CA PHE A 54 0.63 -12.57 11.67
C PHE A 54 0.06 -13.70 10.81
N ILE A 55 -0.17 -14.89 11.36
CA ILE A 55 -0.67 -16.05 10.61
C ILE A 55 -2.11 -15.86 10.12
N HIS A 56 -2.93 -15.14 10.87
CA HIS A 56 -4.28 -14.75 10.46
C HIS A 56 -4.33 -13.40 9.71
N SER A 57 -3.19 -12.76 9.46
CA SER A 57 -3.15 -11.52 8.67
C SER A 57 -3.47 -11.80 7.20
N ALA A 58 -3.92 -10.76 6.48
CA ALA A 58 -4.10 -10.84 5.03
C ALA A 58 -2.81 -11.24 4.32
N TRP A 59 -1.65 -10.79 4.84
CA TRP A 59 -0.34 -11.12 4.31
C TRP A 59 -0.07 -12.63 4.32
N CYS A 60 -0.34 -13.29 5.44
CA CYS A 60 -0.14 -14.74 5.56
C CYS A 60 -1.19 -15.53 4.78
N ALA A 61 -2.46 -15.10 4.74
CA ALA A 61 -3.48 -15.71 3.89
C ALA A 61 -3.06 -15.69 2.40
N THR A 62 -2.46 -14.59 1.95
CA THR A 62 -2.01 -14.42 0.56
C THR A 62 -0.73 -15.20 0.25
N LEU A 63 0.08 -15.51 1.26
CA LEU A 63 1.19 -16.45 1.11
C LEU A 63 0.72 -17.91 1.11
N CYS A 64 -0.32 -18.24 1.88
CA CYS A 64 -0.89 -19.59 1.99
C CYS A 64 -1.71 -20.02 0.76
N ASP A 65 -2.43 -19.10 0.11
CA ASP A 65 -3.24 -19.38 -1.09
C ASP A 65 -2.38 -19.55 -2.36
N GLY A 66 -1.06 -19.33 -2.26
CA GLY A 66 -0.08 -19.77 -3.24
C GLY A 66 0.35 -18.69 -4.24
N LEU A 67 1.67 -18.45 -4.24
CA LEU A 67 2.51 -18.28 -5.44
C LEU A 67 1.73 -18.16 -6.76
N ASN A 68 1.72 -16.95 -7.34
CA ASN A 68 0.95 -16.51 -8.51
C ASN A 68 -0.50 -16.07 -8.23
N ILE A 69 -0.80 -15.53 -7.04
CA ILE A 69 -1.99 -14.69 -6.88
C ILE A 69 -1.82 -13.48 -7.80
N ASP A 70 -2.61 -13.44 -8.87
CA ASP A 70 -2.74 -12.26 -9.70
C ASP A 70 -3.05 -11.06 -8.80
N TYR A 71 -2.45 -9.90 -9.07
CA TYR A 71 -2.66 -8.70 -8.26
C TYR A 71 -4.16 -8.40 -8.09
N GLU A 72 -4.97 -8.71 -9.10
CA GLU A 72 -6.42 -8.57 -9.03
C GLU A 72 -7.06 -9.49 -7.97
N GLU A 73 -6.59 -10.73 -7.87
CA GLU A 73 -7.08 -11.72 -6.90
C GLU A 73 -6.67 -11.35 -5.47
N TYR A 74 -5.45 -10.83 -5.28
CA TYR A 74 -4.98 -10.29 -4.00
C TYR A 74 -5.89 -9.14 -3.52
N VAL A 75 -6.14 -8.15 -4.39
CA VAL A 75 -7.03 -7.03 -4.06
C VAL A 75 -8.46 -7.51 -3.77
N ALA A 76 -8.96 -8.50 -4.49
CA ALA A 76 -10.28 -9.08 -4.23
C ALA A 76 -10.37 -9.75 -2.85
N VAL A 77 -9.32 -10.49 -2.44
CA VAL A 77 -9.21 -11.07 -1.10
C VAL A 77 -9.19 -9.98 -0.03
N CYS A 78 -8.40 -8.92 -0.21
CA CYS A 78 -8.36 -7.77 0.70
C CYS A 78 -9.75 -7.14 0.87
N ILE A 79 -10.47 -6.88 -0.22
CA ILE A 79 -11.84 -6.32 -0.17
C ILE A 79 -12.79 -7.21 0.63
N LYS A 80 -12.66 -8.54 0.50
CA LYS A 80 -13.53 -9.52 1.17
C LYS A 80 -13.19 -9.71 2.65
N LYS A 81 -11.90 -9.75 2.99
CA LYS A 81 -11.41 -10.16 4.32
C LYS A 81 -11.05 -8.99 5.23
N GLN A 82 -10.59 -7.88 4.67
CA GLN A 82 -10.07 -6.75 5.44
C GLN A 82 -10.68 -5.43 4.98
N ARG A 83 -11.72 -4.99 5.68
CA ARG A 83 -12.39 -3.72 5.34
C ARG A 83 -11.56 -2.55 5.85
N LEU A 84 -11.14 -1.68 4.92
CA LEU A 84 -10.60 -0.37 5.26
C LEU A 84 -11.58 0.40 6.15
N SER A 85 -11.03 1.12 7.13
CA SER A 85 -11.83 2.06 7.91
C SER A 85 -12.46 3.11 6.97
N LYS A 86 -13.66 3.60 7.31
CA LYS A 86 -14.35 4.62 6.51
C LYS A 86 -13.49 5.88 6.31
N ASN A 87 -12.68 6.23 7.30
CA ASN A 87 -11.79 7.38 7.25
C ASN A 87 -10.61 7.13 6.31
N THR A 88 -9.97 5.95 6.41
CA THR A 88 -8.88 5.54 5.51
C THR A 88 -9.35 5.49 4.06
N PHE A 89 -10.53 4.91 3.81
CA PHE A 89 -11.11 4.85 2.47
C PHE A 89 -11.31 6.25 1.88
N LYS A 90 -11.93 7.17 2.65
CA LYS A 90 -12.15 8.55 2.21
C LYS A 90 -10.84 9.30 1.98
N TYR A 91 -9.86 9.08 2.85
CA TYR A 91 -8.54 9.69 2.73
C TYR A 91 -7.87 9.29 1.42
N ILE A 92 -7.78 7.99 1.14
CA ILE A 92 -7.18 7.48 -0.10
C ILE A 92 -7.97 7.94 -1.33
N GLU A 93 -9.30 7.92 -1.28
CA GLU A 93 -10.13 8.44 -2.37
C GLU A 93 -9.87 9.93 -2.63
N GLN A 94 -9.62 10.71 -1.59
CA GLN A 94 -9.28 12.12 -1.70
C GLN A 94 -7.90 12.33 -2.33
N GLU A 95 -6.90 11.52 -1.95
CA GLU A 95 -5.56 11.54 -2.57
C GLU A 95 -5.64 11.26 -4.07
N ILE A 96 -6.46 10.27 -4.48
CA ILE A 96 -6.69 9.97 -5.90
C ILE A 96 -7.30 11.18 -6.61
N ARG A 97 -8.33 11.82 -6.03
CA ARG A 97 -8.95 13.03 -6.62
C ARG A 97 -7.97 14.19 -6.74
N GLN A 98 -7.13 14.38 -5.72
CA GLN A 98 -6.18 15.49 -5.65
C GLN A 98 -4.88 15.23 -6.42
N TYR A 99 -4.72 14.07 -7.06
CA TYR A 99 -3.49 13.68 -7.76
C TYR A 99 -2.85 14.78 -8.62
N LYS A 100 -3.63 15.47 -9.48
CA LYS A 100 -3.10 16.57 -10.32
C LYS A 100 -2.57 17.75 -9.50
N ASN A 101 -3.22 18.06 -8.37
CA ASN A 101 -2.77 19.11 -7.46
C ASN A 101 -1.53 18.65 -6.67
N ASN A 102 -1.49 17.39 -6.24
CA ASN A 102 -0.33 16.79 -5.58
C ASN A 102 0.91 16.82 -6.48
N LEU A 103 0.76 16.58 -7.80
CA LEU A 103 1.86 16.72 -8.75
C LEU A 103 2.37 18.16 -8.87
N LYS A 104 1.47 19.15 -8.93
CA LYS A 104 1.84 20.57 -8.94
C LYS A 104 2.56 20.97 -7.66
N GLU A 105 2.04 20.52 -6.53
CA GLU A 105 2.63 20.79 -5.22
C GLU A 105 4.01 20.16 -5.06
N LEU A 106 4.16 18.90 -5.47
CA LEU A 106 5.44 18.21 -5.46
C LEU A 106 6.49 18.95 -6.31
N ASN A 107 6.11 19.38 -7.52
CA ASN A 107 7.00 20.15 -8.39
C ASN A 107 7.35 21.52 -7.78
N ARG A 108 6.38 22.19 -7.15
CA ARG A 108 6.63 23.45 -6.44
C ARG A 108 7.66 23.27 -5.32
N LEU A 109 7.44 22.31 -4.41
CA LEU A 109 8.35 22.05 -3.28
C LEU A 109 9.77 21.68 -3.74
N LYS A 110 9.88 20.87 -4.80
CA LYS A 110 11.18 20.54 -5.39
C LYS A 110 11.86 21.78 -5.96
N ASN A 111 11.12 22.60 -6.71
CA ASN A 111 11.66 23.82 -7.28
C ASN A 111 12.06 24.83 -6.21
N ASP A 112 11.30 24.96 -5.11
CA ASP A 112 11.64 25.85 -4.00
C ASP A 112 13.00 25.47 -3.39
N ILE A 113 13.27 24.18 -3.20
CA ILE A 113 14.57 23.70 -2.68
C ILE A 113 15.69 23.87 -3.72
N ILE A 114 15.41 23.63 -5.01
CA ILE A 114 16.40 23.77 -6.08
C ILE A 114 16.76 25.24 -6.31
N LEU A 115 15.79 26.15 -6.27
CA LEU A 115 15.98 27.58 -6.50
C LEU A 115 16.40 28.33 -5.24
N ALA A 116 16.28 27.73 -4.05
CA ALA A 116 16.75 28.33 -2.81
C ALA A 116 18.22 28.75 -2.91
N THR A 117 18.48 30.00 -2.56
CA THR A 117 19.82 30.55 -2.40
C THR A 117 20.52 29.78 -1.26
N PRO A 118 21.77 29.33 -1.45
CA PRO A 118 22.51 28.68 -0.37
C PRO A 118 22.62 29.64 0.83
N GLU A 119 22.29 29.15 2.02
CA GLU A 119 22.47 29.91 3.26
C GLU A 119 23.94 30.32 3.40
N LYS A 120 24.19 31.63 3.58
CA LYS A 120 25.54 32.13 3.91
C LYS A 120 25.91 31.53 5.26
N GLN A 121 26.85 30.58 5.26
CA GLN A 121 27.44 30.11 6.51
C GLN A 121 28.22 31.27 7.12
N GLU A 122 27.77 31.78 8.27
CA GLU A 122 28.54 32.71 9.09
C GLU A 122 29.69 31.95 9.76
N GLY A 123 30.76 31.72 8.99
CA GLY A 123 31.94 31.02 9.47
C GLY A 123 33.01 31.01 8.39
N ARG A 124 34.16 31.62 8.71
CA ARG A 124 35.35 31.71 7.85
C ARG A 124 35.83 30.32 7.40
N SER A 125 35.31 29.81 6.30
CA SER A 125 36.00 28.79 5.51
C SER A 125 35.61 28.98 4.04
N ASN A 126 36.61 29.17 3.17
CA ASN A 126 36.47 29.19 1.71
C ASN A 126 36.22 27.76 1.17
N SER A 127 35.42 26.96 1.86
CA SER A 127 34.98 25.67 1.35
C SER A 127 33.92 25.93 0.27
N ILE A 128 34.23 25.56 -0.96
CA ILE A 128 33.26 25.47 -2.05
C ILE A 128 32.29 24.35 -1.65
N GLY A 129 31.30 24.69 -0.81
CA GLY A 129 30.28 23.75 -0.37
C GLY A 129 29.54 23.23 -1.59
N ASN A 130 29.44 21.90 -1.73
CA ASN A 130 28.70 21.28 -2.81
C ASN A 130 27.20 21.55 -2.60
N THR A 131 26.73 22.70 -3.08
CA THR A 131 25.36 23.19 -2.94
C THR A 131 24.35 22.20 -3.52
N THR A 132 24.73 21.46 -4.57
CA THR A 132 23.93 20.37 -5.15
C THR A 132 23.74 19.23 -4.16
N ALA A 133 24.80 18.77 -3.48
CA ALA A 133 24.70 17.71 -2.47
C ALA A 133 23.81 18.14 -1.29
N SER A 134 23.94 19.38 -0.81
CA SER A 134 23.11 19.92 0.26
C SER A 134 21.63 19.99 -0.13
N LYS A 135 21.32 20.43 -1.35
CA LYS A 135 19.95 20.45 -1.89
C LYS A 135 19.38 19.04 -2.05
N ALA A 136 20.18 18.09 -2.52
CA ALA A 136 19.78 16.69 -2.62
C ALA A 136 19.43 16.08 -1.26
N VAL A 137 20.22 16.39 -0.22
CA VAL A 137 19.90 15.97 1.16
C VAL A 137 18.59 16.61 1.63
N LYS A 138 18.39 17.92 1.44
CA LYS A 138 17.14 18.61 1.81
C LYS A 138 15.91 17.98 1.11
N LEU A 139 16.02 17.67 -0.19
CA LEU A 139 14.95 16.98 -0.94
C LEU A 139 14.63 15.60 -0.37
N SER A 140 15.66 14.81 -0.03
CA SER A 140 15.49 13.45 0.48
C SER A 140 14.95 13.38 1.91
N MET A 141 15.12 14.46 2.69
CA MET A 141 14.73 14.52 4.09
C MET A 141 13.39 15.24 4.31
N ASP A 142 12.85 15.94 3.30
CA ASP A 142 11.56 16.60 3.39
C ASP A 142 10.42 15.56 3.43
N LYS A 143 9.82 15.43 4.61
CA LYS A 143 8.72 14.48 4.86
C LYS A 143 7.54 14.68 3.90
N LYS A 144 7.21 15.92 3.55
CA LYS A 144 6.07 16.21 2.67
C LYS A 144 6.36 15.78 1.23
N ILE A 145 7.59 16.00 0.75
CA ILE A 145 8.03 15.51 -0.56
C ILE A 145 7.97 13.98 -0.60
N ILE A 146 8.53 13.31 0.41
CA ILE A 146 8.54 11.85 0.49
C ILE A 146 7.12 11.27 0.44
N GLU A 147 6.19 11.81 1.23
CA GLU A 147 4.80 11.33 1.24
C GLU A 147 4.09 11.59 -0.10
N LEU A 148 4.27 12.77 -0.71
CA LEU A 148 3.72 13.05 -2.04
C LEU A 148 4.30 12.12 -3.13
N GLU A 149 5.58 11.77 -3.05
CA GLU A 149 6.22 10.83 -3.97
C GLU A 149 5.71 9.41 -3.79
N LYS A 150 5.53 8.95 -2.54
CA LYS A 150 4.92 7.65 -2.24
C LYS A 150 3.51 7.58 -2.81
N THR A 151 2.68 8.58 -2.53
CA THR A 151 1.30 8.65 -3.05
C THR A 151 1.27 8.71 -4.57
N LYS A 152 2.13 9.52 -5.19
CA LYS A 152 2.28 9.56 -6.65
C LYS A 152 2.60 8.17 -7.20
N LYS A 153 3.62 7.51 -6.67
CA LYS A 153 4.06 6.19 -7.12
C LYS A 153 2.96 5.14 -6.98
N ALA A 154 2.23 5.15 -5.87
CA ALA A 154 1.12 4.24 -5.63
C ALA A 154 -0.02 4.42 -6.65
N ILE A 155 -0.38 5.68 -6.94
CA ILE A 155 -1.42 6.03 -7.91
C ILE A 155 -1.00 5.65 -9.34
N GLU A 156 0.23 5.97 -9.76
CA GLU A 156 0.76 5.63 -11.09
C GLU A 156 0.84 4.11 -11.27
N THR A 157 1.39 3.41 -10.30
CA THR A 157 1.51 1.94 -10.31
C THR A 157 0.14 1.29 -10.44
N THR A 158 -0.84 1.76 -9.65
CA THR A 158 -2.23 1.29 -9.75
C THR A 158 -2.78 1.56 -11.14
N TYR A 159 -2.70 2.81 -11.62
CA TYR A 159 -3.24 3.20 -12.92
C TYR A 159 -2.69 2.34 -14.06
N HIS A 160 -1.39 2.07 -14.08
CA HIS A 160 -0.78 1.24 -15.13
C HIS A 160 -1.28 -0.21 -15.15
N ARG A 161 -1.61 -0.77 -13.98
CA ARG A 161 -2.13 -2.14 -13.86
C ARG A 161 -3.62 -2.28 -14.19
N LEU A 162 -4.39 -1.20 -14.13
CA LEU A 162 -5.83 -1.24 -14.41
C LEU A 162 -6.11 -1.57 -15.88
N CYS A 163 -7.16 -2.37 -16.12
CA CYS A 163 -7.74 -2.51 -17.45
C CYS A 163 -8.36 -1.18 -17.93
N GLN A 164 -8.58 -1.07 -19.25
CA GLN A 164 -9.00 0.19 -19.89
C GLN A 164 -10.30 0.77 -19.30
N GLU A 165 -11.25 -0.09 -18.95
CA GLU A 165 -12.53 0.33 -18.37
C GLU A 165 -12.36 0.92 -16.96
N LYS A 166 -11.55 0.28 -16.10
CA LYS A 166 -11.22 0.78 -14.77
C LYS A 166 -10.38 2.06 -14.86
N LYS A 167 -9.50 2.20 -15.86
CA LYS A 167 -8.76 3.44 -16.14
C LYS A 167 -9.70 4.62 -16.43
N ALA A 168 -10.76 4.40 -17.22
CA ALA A 168 -11.76 5.44 -17.48
C ALA A 168 -12.44 5.93 -16.18
N VAL A 169 -12.69 5.03 -15.22
CA VAL A 169 -13.19 5.43 -13.89
C VAL A 169 -12.17 6.25 -13.12
N MET A 170 -10.90 5.86 -13.17
CA MET A 170 -9.82 6.57 -12.49
C MET A 170 -9.59 7.96 -13.07
N GLU A 171 -9.61 8.09 -14.40
CA GLU A 171 -9.53 9.38 -15.10
C GLU A 171 -10.68 10.31 -14.77
N GLU A 172 -11.87 9.74 -14.57
CA GLU A 172 -13.05 10.52 -14.19
C GLU A 172 -12.86 11.23 -12.84
N TYR A 173 -12.12 10.65 -11.90
CA TYR A 173 -11.77 11.35 -10.65
C TYR A 173 -11.02 12.66 -10.89
N TRP A 174 -10.28 12.78 -11.99
CA TRP A 174 -9.48 13.97 -12.31
C TRP A 174 -10.13 14.91 -13.33
N GLN A 175 -11.20 14.48 -13.98
CA GLN A 175 -11.94 15.27 -14.97
C GLN A 175 -13.21 15.84 -14.38
N GLY A 176 -13.93 15.08 -13.54
CA GLY A 176 -15.17 15.51 -12.89
C GLY A 176 -16.28 15.89 -13.87
N ARG A 177 -16.32 15.26 -15.05
CA ARG A 177 -17.23 15.54 -16.16
C ARG A 177 -18.55 14.79 -16.07
N TYR A 178 -18.55 13.58 -15.51
CA TYR A 178 -19.69 12.67 -15.52
C TYR A 178 -20.14 12.31 -14.11
N THR A 179 -21.46 12.21 -13.94
CA THR A 179 -22.04 11.53 -12.77
C THR A 179 -21.75 10.03 -12.86
N THR A 180 -21.91 9.31 -11.74
CA THR A 180 -21.77 7.84 -11.74
C THR A 180 -22.68 7.17 -12.78
N ALA A 181 -23.91 7.66 -12.94
CA ALA A 181 -24.86 7.21 -13.94
C ALA A 181 -24.38 7.53 -15.37
N GLY A 182 -23.90 8.75 -15.62
CA GLY A 182 -23.39 9.16 -16.92
C GLY A 182 -22.14 8.38 -17.34
N LEU A 183 -21.24 8.12 -16.40
CA LEU A 183 -20.05 7.28 -16.64
C LEU A 183 -20.45 5.83 -16.94
N ALA A 184 -21.40 5.29 -16.19
CA ALA A 184 -21.93 3.94 -16.41
C ALA A 184 -22.52 3.79 -17.82
N TYR A 185 -23.34 4.76 -18.25
CA TYR A 185 -23.89 4.82 -19.61
C TYR A 185 -22.79 4.90 -20.67
N ARG A 186 -21.79 5.76 -20.49
CA ARG A 186 -20.67 5.92 -21.43
C ARG A 186 -19.85 4.65 -21.61
N VAL A 187 -19.58 3.94 -20.52
CA VAL A 187 -18.76 2.71 -20.54
C VAL A 187 -19.59 1.48 -20.90
N GLY A 188 -20.93 1.58 -20.89
CA GLY A 188 -21.82 0.46 -21.21
C GLY A 188 -21.99 -0.55 -20.06
N VAL A 189 -21.89 -0.09 -18.81
CA VAL A 189 -22.00 -0.94 -17.62
C VAL A 189 -23.04 -0.40 -16.64
N ASN A 190 -23.45 -1.23 -15.67
CA ASN A 190 -24.33 -0.80 -14.59
C ASN A 190 -23.61 0.14 -13.60
N GLU A 191 -24.34 1.08 -12.98
CA GLU A 191 -23.78 1.95 -11.94
C GLU A 191 -23.16 1.17 -10.77
N ARG A 192 -23.74 0.01 -10.43
CA ARG A 192 -23.20 -0.87 -9.39
C ARG A 192 -21.79 -1.35 -9.75
N THR A 193 -21.52 -1.59 -11.02
CA THR A 193 -20.19 -1.96 -11.53
C THR A 193 -19.22 -0.79 -11.36
N ILE A 194 -19.61 0.43 -11.70
CA ILE A 194 -18.79 1.63 -11.46
C ILE A 194 -18.46 1.80 -9.97
N ARG A 195 -19.45 1.63 -9.07
CA ARG A 195 -19.22 1.71 -7.62
C ARG A 195 -18.23 0.64 -7.14
N ARG A 196 -18.31 -0.59 -7.66
CA ARG A 196 -17.37 -1.68 -7.37
C ARG A 196 -15.96 -1.37 -7.91
N TRP A 197 -15.84 -0.84 -9.12
CA TRP A 197 -14.55 -0.45 -9.68
C TRP A 197 -13.91 0.68 -8.90
N ARG A 198 -14.67 1.69 -8.46
CA ARG A 198 -14.16 2.73 -7.54
C ARG A 198 -13.62 2.12 -6.25
N GLN A 199 -14.35 1.19 -5.64
CA GLN A 199 -13.88 0.47 -4.45
C GLN A 199 -12.58 -0.28 -4.74
N TYR A 200 -12.52 -1.02 -5.86
CA TYR A 200 -11.33 -1.75 -6.28
C TYR A 200 -10.11 -0.83 -6.46
N ILE A 201 -10.27 0.32 -7.10
CA ILE A 201 -9.20 1.30 -7.31
C ILE A 201 -8.68 1.82 -5.96
N VAL A 202 -9.58 2.22 -5.06
CA VAL A 202 -9.19 2.71 -3.72
C VAL A 202 -8.42 1.63 -2.94
N TYR A 203 -8.87 0.38 -2.98
CA TYR A 203 -8.16 -0.72 -2.33
C TYR A 203 -6.82 -1.01 -2.99
N SER A 204 -6.71 -0.95 -4.31
CA SER A 204 -5.44 -1.13 -5.03
C SER A 204 -4.40 -0.08 -4.59
N VAL A 205 -4.81 1.19 -4.48
CA VAL A 205 -3.93 2.24 -3.95
C VAL A 205 -3.62 2.02 -2.46
N ALA A 206 -4.58 1.54 -1.68
CA ALA A 206 -4.36 1.21 -0.26
C ALA A 206 -3.30 0.12 -0.06
N VAL A 207 -3.29 -0.89 -0.94
CA VAL A 207 -2.26 -1.94 -0.96
C VAL A 207 -0.89 -1.33 -1.22
N GLU A 208 -0.76 -0.50 -2.26
CA GLU A 208 0.53 0.12 -2.61
C GLU A 208 1.06 1.05 -1.50
N LEU A 209 0.16 1.64 -0.71
CA LEU A 209 0.48 2.50 0.43
C LEU A 209 0.61 1.74 1.76
N ASN A 210 0.47 0.41 1.77
CA ASN A 210 0.54 -0.44 2.98
C ASN A 210 -0.48 -0.06 4.08
N TYR A 211 -1.72 0.24 3.70
CA TYR A 211 -2.84 0.44 4.65
C TYR A 211 -3.61 -0.84 5.00
N LEU A 212 -3.19 -1.98 4.46
CA LEU A 212 -3.82 -3.31 4.63
C LEU A 212 -2.83 -4.28 5.28
#